data_AF-A0AAV1E9W9-F1
#
_entry.id   AF-A0AAV1E9W9-F1
#
_cell.length_a   1.000
_cell.length_b   1.000
_cell.length_c   1.000
_cell.angle_alpha   90.00
_cell.angle_beta   90.00
_cell.angle_gamma   90.00
#
_symmetry.space_group_name_H-M   'P 1'
#
loop_
_entity.id
_entity.type
_entity.pdbx_description
1 polymer ?
#
loop_
_entity_poly.entity_id
_entity_poly.type
_entity_poly.pdbx_seq_one_letter_code
_entity_poly.pdbx_strand_id
1 'polypeptide(L)'
;MNNFLLSLQLTSSNSTEVVVQPSITVQIVQIIIAMFVMDTWQYFVHRYMHQNKFLYRHIHSQHHRLVVPYAIGALYNHPLEGLLLDTFGGALSFLVSGMTARTAVYFFCFAVVKTVDDHCGLWLPGNIFHMFFQNNSAYHDIHHQLQGLKFNYSQPFFPIWDKLLGTYVPYRLLKRPEGGYEARLIKD
;
A
#
# COMPACT_ATOMS: atom_id res chain seq x y z
N MET A 1 -13.68 19.81 -38.47
CA MET A 1 -12.44 19.36 -37.79
C MET A 1 -12.16 20.34 -36.67
N ASN A 2 -12.58 20.04 -35.44
CA ASN A 2 -12.35 20.89 -34.28
C ASN A 2 -11.11 20.37 -33.54
N ASN A 3 -10.03 21.15 -33.59
CA ASN A 3 -8.80 20.89 -32.85
C ASN A 3 -9.06 21.11 -31.35
N PHE A 4 -9.15 20.01 -30.61
CA PHE A 4 -9.19 19.98 -29.17
C PHE A 4 -7.74 20.13 -28.64
N LEU A 5 -7.22 21.35 -28.65
CA LEU A 5 -5.98 21.66 -27.96
C LEU A 5 -6.27 21.72 -26.46
N LEU A 6 -5.83 20.69 -25.73
CA LEU A 6 -5.69 20.74 -24.27
C LEU A 6 -4.70 21.87 -23.96
N SER A 7 -5.22 23.03 -23.57
CA SER A 7 -4.38 24.07 -22.99
C SER A 7 -3.98 23.61 -21.59
N LEU A 8 -2.79 23.05 -21.44
CA LEU A 8 -2.13 22.90 -20.16
C LEU A 8 -1.79 24.33 -19.68
N GLN A 9 -2.72 25.00 -19.02
CA GLN A 9 -2.44 26.25 -18.33
C GLN A 9 -1.52 25.92 -17.15
N LEU A 10 -0.21 26.05 -17.35
CA LEU A 10 0.73 26.26 -16.26
C LEU A 10 0.28 27.54 -15.58
N THR A 11 -0.32 27.43 -14.40
CA THR A 11 -0.55 28.58 -13.53
C THR A 11 0.81 29.13 -13.13
N SER A 12 1.31 30.13 -13.87
CA SER A 12 2.32 31.05 -13.33
C SER A 12 1.61 31.91 -12.29
N SER A 13 1.33 31.37 -11.10
CA SER A 13 0.90 32.17 -9.98
C SER A 13 2.11 32.98 -9.51
N ASN A 14 2.19 34.23 -9.97
CA ASN A 14 2.95 35.28 -9.31
C ASN A 14 2.27 35.65 -7.98
N SER A 15 2.16 34.69 -7.07
CA SER A 15 1.82 34.93 -5.69
C SER A 15 2.87 34.24 -4.83
N THR A 16 3.59 35.03 -4.07
CA THR A 16 4.19 34.60 -2.79
C THR A 16 3.06 34.25 -1.81
N GLU A 17 2.14 33.38 -2.21
CA GLU A 17 1.13 32.83 -1.33
C GLU A 17 1.86 31.94 -0.34
N VAL A 18 2.04 32.46 0.86
CA VAL A 18 2.55 31.69 1.97
C VAL A 18 1.55 30.58 2.24
N VAL A 19 1.86 29.35 1.82
CA VAL A 19 1.05 28.16 2.13
C VAL A 19 1.08 27.94 3.64
N VAL A 20 0.05 28.41 4.32
CA VAL A 20 -0.11 28.27 5.77
C VAL A 20 -0.39 26.79 6.08
N GLN A 21 0.37 26.24 7.02
CA GLN A 21 0.14 24.86 7.47
C GLN A 21 -1.11 24.78 8.34
N PRO A 22 -2.00 23.81 8.11
CA PRO A 22 -3.11 23.53 9.00
C PRO A 22 -2.61 23.16 10.39
N SER A 23 -3.49 23.26 11.40
CA SER A 23 -3.17 22.78 12.74
C SER A 23 -2.80 21.29 12.72
N ILE A 24 -2.02 20.84 13.70
CA ILE A 24 -1.60 19.43 13.81
C ILE A 24 -2.81 18.48 13.79
N THR A 25 -3.90 18.86 14.46
CA THR A 25 -5.14 18.07 14.46
C THR A 25 -5.71 17.90 13.06
N VAL A 26 -5.75 18.98 12.25
CA VAL A 26 -6.22 18.88 10.87
C VAL A 26 -5.28 17.99 10.05
N GLN A 27 -3.97 18.14 10.21
CA GLN A 27 -3.00 17.30 9.51
C GLN A 27 -3.17 15.80 9.85
N ILE A 28 -3.43 15.46 11.12
CA ILE A 28 -3.72 14.08 11.54
C ILE A 28 -4.98 13.55 10.86
N VAL A 29 -6.06 14.33 10.82
CA VAL A 29 -7.31 13.95 10.14
C VAL A 29 -7.06 13.74 8.64
N GLN A 30 -6.30 14.63 8.00
CA GLN A 30 -5.94 14.51 6.59
C GLN A 30 -5.12 13.23 6.31
N ILE A 31 -4.16 12.90 7.18
CA ILE A 31 -3.39 11.66 7.09
C ILE A 31 -4.31 10.44 7.21
N ILE A 32 -5.23 10.43 8.18
CA ILE A 32 -6.18 9.32 8.36
C ILE A 32 -7.05 9.15 7.11
N ILE A 33 -7.59 10.23 6.55
CA ILE A 33 -8.37 10.20 5.31
C ILE A 33 -7.52 9.62 4.17
N ALA A 34 -6.28 10.08 4.02
CA ALA A 34 -5.37 9.59 3.00
C ALA A 34 -5.07 8.09 3.13
N MET A 35 -4.92 7.58 4.35
CA MET A 35 -4.74 6.13 4.59
C MET A 35 -5.94 5.33 4.08
N PHE A 36 -7.17 5.74 4.38
CA PHE A 36 -8.38 5.05 3.91
C PHE A 36 -8.54 5.13 2.39
N VAL A 37 -8.23 6.28 1.78
CA VAL A 37 -8.27 6.46 0.33
C VAL A 37 -7.24 5.55 -0.36
N MET A 38 -6.01 5.53 0.15
CA MET A 38 -4.94 4.68 -0.35
C MET A 38 -5.30 3.20 -0.25
N ASP A 39 -5.72 2.74 0.93
CA ASP A 39 -6.13 1.35 1.16
C ASP A 39 -7.26 0.92 0.22
N THR A 40 -8.22 1.82 -0.01
CA THR A 40 -9.35 1.55 -0.91
C THR A 40 -8.87 1.40 -2.34
N TRP A 41 -8.12 2.37 -2.85
CA TRP A 41 -7.61 2.31 -4.22
C TRP A 41 -6.73 1.09 -4.44
N GLN A 42 -5.74 0.89 -3.56
CA GLN A 42 -4.78 -0.19 -3.72
C GLN A 42 -5.45 -1.55 -3.59
N TYR A 43 -6.38 -1.76 -2.66
CA TYR A 43 -7.11 -3.02 -2.56
C TYR A 43 -7.80 -3.40 -3.87
N PHE A 44 -8.58 -2.50 -4.46
CA PHE A 44 -9.37 -2.84 -5.65
C PHE A 44 -8.49 -3.06 -6.87
N VAL A 45 -7.46 -2.24 -7.07
CA VAL A 45 -6.52 -2.41 -8.19
C VAL A 45 -5.70 -3.68 -8.01
N HIS A 46 -5.20 -3.94 -6.81
CA HIS A 46 -4.41 -5.13 -6.50
C HIS A 46 -5.22 -6.41 -6.69
N ARG A 47 -6.43 -6.49 -6.13
CA ARG A 47 -7.34 -7.60 -6.35
C ARG A 47 -7.68 -7.79 -7.82
N TYR A 48 -7.90 -6.70 -8.56
CA TYR A 48 -8.18 -6.78 -10.00
C TYR A 48 -6.98 -7.33 -10.79
N MET A 49 -5.76 -6.93 -10.45
CA MET A 49 -4.54 -7.46 -11.06
C MET A 49 -4.39 -8.97 -10.81
N HIS A 50 -4.76 -9.46 -9.63
CA HIS A 50 -4.79 -10.91 -9.33
C HIS A 50 -5.88 -11.66 -10.09
N GLN A 51 -7.08 -11.09 -10.19
CA GLN A 51 -8.22 -11.75 -10.83
C GLN A 51 -8.12 -11.77 -12.36
N ASN A 52 -7.52 -10.74 -12.95
CA ASN A 52 -7.31 -10.66 -14.38
C ASN A 52 -6.04 -11.43 -14.78
N LYS A 53 -6.22 -12.57 -15.48
CA LYS A 53 -5.11 -13.45 -15.91
C LYS A 53 -4.03 -12.72 -16.71
N PHE A 54 -4.39 -11.74 -17.53
CA PHE A 54 -3.43 -10.99 -18.33
C PHE A 54 -2.58 -10.08 -17.44
N LEU A 55 -3.23 -9.30 -16.56
CA LEU A 55 -2.55 -8.39 -15.63
C LEU A 55 -1.67 -9.18 -14.65
N TYR A 56 -2.18 -10.26 -14.08
CA TYR A 56 -1.37 -11.13 -13.22
C TYR A 56 -0.14 -11.63 -13.98
N ARG A 57 -0.33 -12.29 -15.13
CA ARG A 57 0.77 -12.96 -15.82
C ARG A 57 1.87 -12.00 -16.29
N HIS A 58 1.52 -10.80 -16.77
CA HIS A 58 2.49 -9.91 -17.43
C HIS A 58 2.95 -8.73 -16.58
N ILE A 59 2.23 -8.39 -15.51
CA ILE A 59 2.52 -7.23 -14.68
C ILE A 59 2.79 -7.70 -13.25
N HIS A 60 1.77 -8.19 -12.57
CA HIS A 60 1.83 -8.42 -11.13
C HIS A 60 2.62 -9.66 -10.72
N SER A 61 2.78 -10.63 -11.63
CA SER A 61 3.63 -11.80 -11.41
C SER A 61 5.09 -11.42 -11.16
N GLN A 62 5.56 -10.25 -11.64
CA GLN A 62 6.91 -9.77 -11.37
C GLN A 62 7.11 -9.53 -9.86
N HIS A 63 6.15 -8.87 -9.22
CA HIS A 63 6.15 -8.63 -7.78
C HIS A 63 6.10 -9.96 -7.01
N HIS A 64 5.21 -10.87 -7.43
CA HIS A 64 5.07 -12.22 -6.86
C HIS A 64 6.20 -13.21 -7.20
N ARG A 65 7.27 -12.77 -7.89
CA ARG A 65 8.51 -13.58 -7.97
C ARG A 65 9.17 -13.70 -6.60
N LEU A 66 8.90 -12.75 -5.70
CA LEU A 66 9.43 -12.71 -4.35
C LEU A 66 8.51 -13.45 -3.38
N VAL A 67 8.41 -14.79 -3.55
CA VAL A 67 7.57 -15.67 -2.71
C VAL A 67 7.90 -15.54 -1.21
N VAL A 68 9.16 -15.18 -0.90
CA VAL A 68 9.58 -14.74 0.43
C VAL A 68 9.96 -13.26 0.30
N PRO A 69 9.08 -12.33 0.70
CA PRO A 69 9.35 -10.91 0.57
C PRO A 69 10.49 -10.48 1.50
N TYR A 70 11.24 -9.48 1.05
CA TYR A 70 12.30 -8.82 1.82
C TYR A 70 12.31 -7.31 1.54
N ALA A 71 12.87 -6.53 2.46
CA ALA A 71 12.72 -5.07 2.50
C ALA A 71 13.10 -4.35 1.19
N ILE A 72 14.22 -4.71 0.57
CA ILE A 72 14.69 -4.08 -0.68
C ILE A 72 13.77 -4.43 -1.86
N GLY A 73 13.11 -5.58 -1.80
CA GLY A 73 12.17 -6.07 -2.81
C GLY A 73 10.75 -5.51 -2.67
N ALA A 74 10.48 -4.65 -1.68
CA ALA A 74 9.12 -4.17 -1.38
C ALA A 74 8.42 -3.52 -2.59
N LEU A 75 9.18 -2.84 -3.45
CA LEU A 75 8.69 -2.23 -4.69
C LEU A 75 9.35 -2.85 -5.94
N TYR A 76 9.73 -4.14 -5.87
CA TYR A 76 10.15 -4.90 -7.05
C TYR A 76 8.94 -5.24 -7.92
N ASN A 77 8.25 -4.22 -8.42
CA ASN A 77 7.04 -4.34 -9.21
C ASN A 77 7.30 -3.91 -10.67
N HIS A 78 6.38 -4.28 -11.56
CA HIS A 78 6.44 -3.80 -12.94
C HIS A 78 6.14 -2.28 -12.95
N PRO A 79 6.77 -1.44 -13.81
CA PRO A 79 6.56 0.00 -13.78
C PRO A 79 5.10 0.45 -13.89
N LEU A 80 4.30 -0.28 -14.70
CA LEU A 80 2.85 -0.04 -14.81
C LEU A 80 2.10 -0.37 -13.50
N GLU A 81 2.57 -1.33 -12.71
CA GLU A 81 2.01 -1.60 -11.39
C GLU A 81 2.29 -0.43 -10.44
N GLY A 82 3.54 0.04 -10.36
CA GLY A 82 3.87 1.21 -9.55
C GLY A 82 3.14 2.48 -10.00
N LEU A 83 2.90 2.65 -11.30
CA LEU A 83 2.07 3.75 -11.81
C LEU A 83 0.63 3.64 -11.31
N LEU A 84 0.02 2.45 -11.42
CA LEU A 84 -1.39 2.25 -11.09
C LEU A 84 -1.65 2.20 -9.58
N LEU A 85 -0.81 1.53 -8.80
CA LEU A 85 -0.98 1.41 -7.35
C LEU A 85 -0.39 2.60 -6.59
N ASP A 86 0.87 2.94 -6.85
CA ASP A 86 1.60 3.91 -6.03
C ASP A 86 1.31 5.35 -6.48
N THR A 87 1.44 5.62 -7.79
CA THR A 87 1.31 6.99 -8.30
C THR A 87 -0.15 7.45 -8.30
N PHE A 88 -1.08 6.69 -8.87
CA PHE A 88 -2.49 7.05 -8.84
C PHE A 88 -3.11 6.92 -7.44
N GLY A 89 -2.76 5.88 -6.68
CA GLY A 89 -3.22 5.74 -5.30
C GLY A 89 -2.72 6.88 -4.41
N GLY A 90 -1.45 7.25 -4.54
CA GLY A 90 -0.86 8.39 -3.83
C GLY A 90 -1.47 9.72 -4.25
N ALA A 91 -1.62 9.97 -5.55
CA ALA A 91 -2.24 11.18 -6.08
C ALA A 91 -3.69 11.34 -5.59
N LEU A 92 -4.49 10.27 -5.63
CA LEU A 92 -5.86 10.29 -5.12
C LEU A 92 -5.89 10.59 -3.62
N SER A 93 -5.01 9.96 -2.84
CA SER A 93 -4.89 10.17 -1.39
C SER A 93 -4.51 11.62 -1.06
N PHE A 94 -3.57 12.20 -1.81
CA PHE A 94 -3.16 13.60 -1.67
C PHE A 94 -4.32 14.56 -1.99
N LEU A 95 -4.99 14.38 -3.12
CA LEU A 95 -6.05 15.26 -3.58
C LEU A 95 -7.29 15.19 -2.68
N VAL A 96 -7.73 13.99 -2.31
CA VAL A 96 -8.96 13.78 -1.52
C VAL A 96 -8.79 14.24 -0.07
N SER A 97 -7.62 14.05 0.52
CA SER A 97 -7.35 14.52 1.89
C SER A 97 -7.21 16.05 1.99
N GLY A 98 -6.98 16.74 0.86
CA GLY A 98 -6.74 18.18 0.85
C GLY A 98 -5.49 18.61 1.63
N MET A 99 -4.54 17.68 1.83
CA MET A 99 -3.34 17.94 2.61
C MET A 99 -2.40 18.90 1.87
N THR A 100 -1.60 19.66 2.62
CA THR A 100 -0.55 20.48 2.00
C THR A 100 0.58 19.60 1.47
N ALA A 101 1.40 20.11 0.55
CA ALA A 101 2.59 19.39 0.07
C ALA A 101 3.53 18.94 1.20
N ARG A 102 3.65 19.75 2.27
CA ARG A 102 4.48 19.41 3.44
C ARG A 102 3.89 18.24 4.24
N THR A 103 2.58 18.27 4.50
CA THR A 103 1.88 17.15 5.15
C THR A 103 1.97 15.88 4.31
N ALA A 104 1.92 16.02 2.98
CA ALA A 104 2.11 14.93 2.04
C ALA A 104 3.48 14.28 2.12
N VAL A 105 4.55 15.06 2.30
CA VAL A 105 5.89 14.50 2.52
C VAL A 105 5.89 13.58 3.75
N TYR A 106 5.32 14.02 4.88
CA TYR A 106 5.24 13.18 6.07
C TYR A 106 4.41 11.90 5.82
N PHE A 107 3.25 12.05 5.18
CA PHE A 107 2.38 10.92 4.85
C PHE A 107 3.08 9.90 3.94
N PHE A 108 3.72 10.34 2.86
CA PHE A 108 4.37 9.44 1.90
C PHE A 108 5.64 8.81 2.47
N CYS A 109 6.42 9.53 3.28
CA CYS A 109 7.53 8.92 4.03
C CYS A 109 7.01 7.81 4.95
N PHE A 110 5.93 8.07 5.68
CA PHE A 110 5.31 7.05 6.53
C PHE A 110 4.79 5.86 5.72
N ALA A 111 4.08 6.09 4.61
CA ALA A 111 3.59 5.03 3.73
C ALA A 111 4.73 4.17 3.17
N VAL A 112 5.84 4.77 2.71
CA VAL A 112 7.00 4.01 2.21
C VAL A 112 7.63 3.17 3.33
N VAL A 113 7.82 3.73 4.52
CA VAL A 113 8.33 2.97 5.67
C VAL A 113 7.38 1.80 6.00
N LYS A 114 6.08 2.04 5.94
CA LYS A 114 5.07 1.00 6.17
C LYS A 114 5.11 -0.10 5.12
N THR A 115 5.23 0.24 3.84
CA THR A 115 5.39 -0.75 2.75
C THR A 115 6.65 -1.58 2.95
N VAL A 116 7.78 -0.96 3.34
CA VAL A 116 9.01 -1.69 3.64
C VAL A 116 8.83 -2.64 4.83
N ASP A 117 8.15 -2.20 5.89
CA ASP A 117 7.84 -3.02 7.06
C ASP A 117 6.98 -4.25 6.68
N ASP A 118 5.95 -4.05 5.86
CA ASP A 118 5.07 -5.12 5.39
C ASP A 118 5.78 -6.15 4.53
N HIS A 119 6.83 -5.75 3.81
CA HIS A 119 7.58 -6.63 2.92
C HIS A 119 8.88 -7.12 3.52
N CYS A 120 9.27 -6.71 4.73
CA CYS A 120 10.61 -7.00 5.22
C CYS A 120 10.86 -8.50 5.50
N GLY A 121 9.80 -9.29 5.65
CA GLY A 121 9.87 -10.70 6.03
C GLY A 121 10.35 -10.91 7.47
N LEU A 122 10.43 -9.84 8.27
CA LEU A 122 10.92 -9.87 9.64
C LEU A 122 9.80 -9.63 10.64
N TRP A 123 9.82 -10.41 11.72
CA TRP A 123 8.98 -10.18 12.89
C TRP A 123 9.84 -9.61 14.03
N LEU A 124 10.05 -8.29 14.01
CA LEU A 124 10.94 -7.61 14.95
C LEU A 124 10.28 -7.41 16.33
N PRO A 125 10.96 -7.75 17.43
CA PRO A 125 10.46 -7.45 18.77
C PRO A 125 10.24 -5.94 18.96
N GLY A 126 9.06 -5.54 19.44
CA GLY A 126 8.73 -4.14 19.69
C GLY A 126 8.42 -3.32 18.44
N ASN A 127 8.14 -3.96 17.29
CA ASN A 127 7.71 -3.25 16.10
C ASN A 127 6.39 -2.50 16.37
N ILE A 128 6.47 -1.17 16.41
CA ILE A 128 5.33 -0.30 16.70
C ILE A 128 4.26 -0.38 15.61
N PHE A 129 4.61 -0.64 14.35
CA PHE A 129 3.63 -0.72 13.28
C PHE A 129 2.71 -1.92 13.48
N HIS A 130 3.25 -3.06 13.92
CA HIS A 130 2.46 -4.26 14.21
C HIS A 130 1.48 -4.06 15.38
N MET A 131 1.69 -3.05 16.23
CA MET A 131 0.75 -2.72 17.32
C MET A 131 -0.47 -1.95 16.81
N PHE A 132 -0.32 -1.15 15.75
CA PHE A 132 -1.38 -0.29 15.22
C PHE A 132 -2.02 -0.83 13.94
N PHE A 133 -1.29 -1.65 13.17
CA PHE A 133 -1.70 -2.13 11.86
C PHE A 133 -1.71 -3.66 11.81
N GLN A 134 -2.84 -4.20 11.35
CA GLN A 134 -3.01 -5.64 11.16
C GLN A 134 -2.45 -6.12 9.81
N ASN A 135 -2.36 -5.22 8.84
CA ASN A 135 -1.50 -5.42 7.70
C ASN A 135 -0.06 -5.23 8.17
N ASN A 136 0.71 -6.30 8.16
CA ASN A 136 2.06 -6.38 8.70
C ASN A 136 2.86 -7.44 7.92
N SER A 137 4.12 -7.66 8.31
CA SER A 137 5.01 -8.57 7.58
C SER A 137 4.45 -9.99 7.41
N ALA A 138 3.76 -10.53 8.42
CA ALA A 138 3.19 -11.86 8.37
C ALA A 138 1.92 -11.92 7.49
N TYR A 139 1.10 -10.88 7.54
CA TYR A 139 -0.08 -10.75 6.69
C TYR A 139 0.30 -10.76 5.21
N HIS A 140 1.33 -9.97 4.86
CA HIS A 140 1.77 -9.81 3.50
C HIS A 140 2.61 -11.01 3.01
N ASP A 141 3.43 -11.62 3.87
CA ASP A 141 4.11 -12.89 3.55
C ASP A 141 3.12 -13.97 3.12
N ILE A 142 2.01 -14.12 3.85
CA ILE A 142 0.96 -15.08 3.51
C ILE A 142 0.37 -14.82 2.12
N HIS A 143 0.24 -13.56 1.71
CA HIS A 143 -0.25 -13.18 0.39
C HIS A 143 0.75 -13.56 -0.73
N HIS A 144 2.05 -13.37 -0.51
CA HIS A 144 3.13 -13.73 -1.45
C HIS A 144 3.37 -15.24 -1.58
N GLN A 145 2.96 -16.03 -0.59
CA GLN A 145 2.98 -17.49 -0.70
C GLN A 145 2.10 -17.98 -1.87
N LEU A 146 2.44 -19.12 -2.48
CA LEU A 146 1.72 -19.66 -3.64
C LEU A 146 0.22 -19.87 -3.40
N GLN A 147 -0.16 -20.20 -2.16
CA GLN A 147 -1.56 -20.37 -1.76
C GLN A 147 -2.26 -19.03 -1.47
N GLY A 148 -1.49 -17.96 -1.24
CA GLY A 148 -1.91 -16.62 -0.88
C GLY A 148 -2.45 -15.76 -2.01
N LEU A 149 -2.19 -16.14 -3.27
CA LEU A 149 -2.58 -15.40 -4.48
C LEU A 149 -4.08 -15.09 -4.62
N LYS A 150 -4.93 -15.64 -3.74
CA LYS A 150 -6.38 -15.48 -3.74
C LYS A 150 -6.92 -14.67 -2.56
N PHE A 151 -6.06 -14.25 -1.64
CA PHE A 151 -6.46 -13.69 -0.34
C PHE A 151 -5.54 -12.53 0.08
N ASN A 152 -5.95 -11.78 1.10
CA ASN A 152 -5.17 -10.75 1.76
C ASN A 152 -4.61 -9.66 0.81
N TYR A 153 -5.46 -9.06 -0.03
CA TYR A 153 -5.07 -8.06 -1.03
C TYR A 153 -4.88 -6.63 -0.49
N SER A 154 -5.40 -6.31 0.68
CA SER A 154 -5.34 -4.99 1.28
C SER A 154 -3.89 -4.59 1.51
N GLN A 155 -3.60 -3.32 1.22
CA GLN A 155 -2.32 -2.66 1.49
C GLN A 155 -2.50 -1.14 1.43
N PRO A 156 -1.69 -0.36 2.18
CA PRO A 156 -0.65 -0.82 3.11
C PRO A 156 -1.10 -0.85 4.59
N PHE A 157 -2.26 -0.32 4.99
CA PHE A 157 -2.55 -0.09 6.41
C PHE A 157 -3.51 -1.10 7.04
N PHE A 158 -4.71 -1.27 6.48
CA PHE A 158 -5.80 -1.98 7.14
C PHE A 158 -6.37 -3.11 6.25
N PRO A 159 -6.65 -4.31 6.80
CA PRO A 159 -7.27 -5.42 6.08
C PRO A 159 -8.80 -5.27 5.97
N ILE A 160 -9.32 -4.03 5.95
CA ILE A 160 -10.76 -3.75 6.03
C ILE A 160 -11.49 -4.36 4.84
N TRP A 161 -10.99 -4.13 3.63
CA TRP A 161 -11.62 -4.61 2.41
C TRP A 161 -11.55 -6.12 2.27
N ASP A 162 -10.45 -6.75 2.70
CA ASP A 162 -10.38 -8.21 2.77
C ASP A 162 -11.43 -8.81 3.69
N LYS A 163 -11.65 -8.19 4.86
CA LYS A 163 -12.69 -8.65 5.79
C LYS A 163 -14.10 -8.41 5.26
N LEU A 164 -14.36 -7.24 4.69
CA LEU A 164 -15.68 -6.88 4.15
C LEU A 164 -16.07 -7.72 2.95
N LEU A 165 -15.11 -8.09 2.10
CA LEU A 165 -15.37 -8.78 0.83
C LEU A 165 -14.99 -10.27 0.86
N GLY A 166 -14.73 -10.82 2.05
CA GLY A 166 -14.47 -12.25 2.26
C GLY A 166 -13.19 -12.77 1.63
N THR A 167 -12.17 -11.92 1.48
CA THR A 167 -10.84 -12.29 0.97
C THR A 167 -9.77 -12.32 2.05
N TYR A 168 -10.12 -12.06 3.31
CA TYR A 168 -9.23 -12.22 4.45
C TYR A 168 -9.03 -13.68 4.81
N VAL A 169 -7.77 -14.09 5.02
CA VAL A 169 -7.42 -15.38 5.62
C VAL A 169 -6.51 -15.19 6.83
N PRO A 170 -6.83 -15.84 7.96
CA PRO A 170 -6.03 -15.73 9.17
C PRO A 170 -4.73 -16.54 9.06
N TYR A 171 -3.74 -16.14 9.85
CA TYR A 171 -2.43 -16.78 9.91
C TYR A 171 -1.98 -16.97 11.35
N ARG A 172 -1.01 -17.87 11.53
CA ARG A 172 -0.29 -18.07 12.79
C ARG A 172 1.21 -17.98 12.56
N LEU A 173 1.93 -17.47 13.56
CA LEU A 173 3.39 -17.43 13.56
C LEU A 173 3.93 -18.63 14.33
N LEU A 174 4.75 -19.45 13.67
CA LEU A 174 5.42 -20.58 14.27
C LEU A 174 6.88 -20.23 14.53
N LYS A 175 7.34 -20.41 15.77
CA LYS A 175 8.75 -20.24 16.11
C LYS A 175 9.57 -21.37 15.48
N ARG A 176 10.62 -21.02 14.75
CA ARG A 176 11.51 -22.01 14.13
C ARG A 176 12.59 -22.49 15.12
N PRO A 177 13.06 -23.76 15.03
CA PRO A 177 14.15 -24.26 15.86
C PRO A 177 15.44 -23.44 15.76
N GLU A 178 15.75 -22.97 14.55
CA GLU A 178 16.91 -22.14 14.20
C GLU A 178 16.73 -20.64 14.55
N GLY A 179 15.58 -20.26 15.11
CA GLY A 179 15.23 -18.88 15.43
C GLY A 179 14.37 -18.18 14.38
N GLY A 180 13.70 -17.10 14.78
CA GLY A 180 12.73 -16.39 13.94
C GLY A 180 11.35 -17.06 13.90
N TYR A 181 10.52 -16.61 12.96
CA TYR A 181 9.13 -17.05 12.80
C TYR A 181 8.81 -17.42 11.36
N GLU A 182 7.84 -18.32 11.20
CA GLU A 182 7.20 -18.66 9.93
C GLU A 182 5.73 -18.32 9.99
N ALA A 183 5.23 -17.52 9.03
CA ALA A 183 3.80 -17.30 8.88
C ALA A 183 3.17 -18.50 8.15
N ARG A 184 2.15 -19.11 8.75
CA ARG A 184 1.36 -20.17 8.11
C ARG A 184 -0.12 -19.83 8.15
N LEU A 185 -0.82 -20.15 7.07
CA LEU A 185 -2.27 -20.14 7.03
C LEU A 185 -2.82 -21.01 8.15
N ILE A 186 -3.85 -20.51 8.83
CA ILE A 186 -4.70 -21.34 9.68
C ILE A 186 -5.67 -22.04 8.73
N LYS A 187 -5.50 -23.35 8.55
CA LYS A 187 -6.47 -24.18 7.83
C LYS A 187 -7.57 -24.54 8.82
N ASP A 188 -8.82 -24.30 8.43
CA ASP A 188 -10.00 -24.86 9.09
C ASP A 188 -10.00 -26.39 9.00
#